data_AF-A0A7J2VBI6-F1
#
_entry.id   AF-A0A7J2VBI6-F1
#
_cell.length_a   1.000
_cell.length_b   1.000
_cell.length_c   1.000
_cell.angle_alpha   90.00
_cell.angle_beta   90.00
_cell.angle_gamma   90.00
#
_symmetry.space_group_name_H-M   'P 1'
#
loop_
_entity.id
_entity.type
_entity.pdbx_description
1 polymer ?
#
loop_
_entity_poly.entity_id
_entity_poly.type
_entity_poly.pdbx_seq_one_letter_code
_entity_poly.pdbx_strand_id
1 'polypeptide(L)'
;MNEAGKSAKIIIRPVQSEKALSMIDKQNTITFIVDINATKHDIKRAVEDLFNVKVEEVRTLITPRGEKKAYVKLAPEYKASEVATKLGLM
;
A
#
# COMPACT_ATOMS: atom_id res chain seq x y z
N MET A 1 3.58 -20.28 -17.02
CA MET A 1 4.93 -19.73 -16.79
C MET A 1 4.81 -18.38 -16.08
N ASN A 2 4.93 -18.15 -14.77
CA ASN A 2 5.24 -18.92 -13.57
C ASN A 2 4.38 -18.32 -12.43
N GLU A 3 3.63 -19.16 -11.72
CA GLU A 3 2.60 -18.75 -10.74
C GLU A 3 3.08 -18.73 -9.27
N ALA A 4 4.38 -18.95 -8.99
CA ALA A 4 4.86 -19.14 -7.61
C ALA A 4 5.87 -18.09 -7.11
N GLY A 5 6.14 -17.01 -7.87
CA GLY A 5 7.18 -16.01 -7.51
C GLY A 5 6.76 -14.54 -7.53
N LYS A 6 5.48 -14.22 -7.75
CA LYS A 6 5.04 -12.85 -8.10
C LYS A 6 4.49 -12.01 -6.94
N SER A 7 4.15 -12.61 -5.80
CA SER A 7 3.56 -11.90 -4.65
C SER A 7 4.61 -11.22 -3.75
N ALA A 8 5.79 -11.83 -3.58
CA ALA A 8 6.83 -11.37 -2.66
C ALA A 8 7.61 -10.10 -3.11
N LYS A 9 7.23 -9.49 -4.25
CA LYS A 9 7.91 -8.30 -4.78
C LYS A 9 6.99 -7.13 -5.12
N ILE A 10 5.73 -7.16 -4.72
CA ILE A 10 4.77 -6.08 -5.07
C ILE A 10 4.94 -4.86 -4.18
N ILE A 11 4.93 -5.03 -2.85
CA ILE A 11 5.13 -3.95 -1.88
C ILE A 11 6.62 -3.85 -1.56
N ILE A 12 7.24 -2.70 -1.87
CA ILE A 12 8.67 -2.47 -1.63
C ILE A 12 8.91 -1.87 -0.24
N ARG A 13 8.22 -0.76 0.07
CA ARG A 13 8.35 -0.06 1.36
C ARG A 13 7.18 0.90 1.61
N PRO A 14 6.81 1.17 2.87
CA PRO A 14 5.90 2.27 3.19
C PRO A 14 6.56 3.64 2.99
N VAL A 15 5.75 4.68 2.78
CA VAL A 15 6.21 6.06 2.66
C VAL A 15 6.01 6.79 3.99
N GLN A 16 7.10 7.33 4.55
CA GLN A 16 7.17 7.97 5.88
C GLN A 16 7.14 9.51 5.84
N SER A 17 6.56 10.13 4.81
CA SER A 17 6.43 11.59 4.75
C SER A 17 5.27 12.08 5.62
N GLU A 18 5.34 13.32 6.14
CA GLU A 18 4.25 13.96 6.89
C GLU A 18 2.90 13.89 6.17
N LYS A 19 2.90 14.12 4.85
CA LYS A 19 1.70 13.98 4.03
C LYS A 19 1.13 12.56 4.05
N ALA A 20 1.98 11.54 4.03
CA ALA A 20 1.55 10.15 4.07
C ALA A 20 1.00 9.78 5.46
N LEU A 21 1.65 10.23 6.53
CA LEU A 21 1.14 10.10 7.90
C LEU A 21 -0.23 10.77 8.05
N SER A 22 -0.39 12.00 7.54
CA SER A 22 -1.68 12.69 7.58
C SER A 22 -2.79 11.96 6.79
N MET A 23 -2.46 11.19 5.74
CA MET A 23 -3.44 10.41 4.98
C MET A 23 -3.90 9.15 5.73
N ILE A 24 -3.04 8.60 6.60
CA ILE A 24 -3.40 7.48 7.47
C ILE A 24 -4.53 7.93 8.42
N ASP A 25 -4.34 9.07 9.07
CA ASP A 25 -5.31 9.59 10.05
C ASP A 25 -6.60 10.12 9.42
N LYS A 26 -6.48 10.90 8.34
CA LYS A 26 -7.62 11.64 7.77
C LYS A 26 -8.40 10.88 6.71
N GLN A 27 -7.77 9.93 6.02
CA GLN A 27 -8.32 9.33 4.80
C GLN A 27 -8.30 7.81 4.84
N ASN A 28 -7.93 7.19 5.96
CA ASN A 28 -7.79 5.75 6.09
C ASN A 28 -6.90 5.15 4.99
N THR A 29 -5.86 5.89 4.58
CA THR A 29 -5.07 5.59 3.38
C THR A 29 -3.60 5.43 3.72
N ILE A 30 -3.02 4.29 3.35
CA ILE A 30 -1.60 4.00 3.52
C ILE A 30 -0.89 4.19 2.17
N THR A 31 0.29 4.81 2.21
CA THR A 31 1.08 5.06 1.01
C THR A 31 2.28 4.13 0.95
N PHE A 32 2.45 3.43 -0.17
CA PHE A 32 3.54 2.49 -0.42
C PHE A 32 4.32 2.88 -1.68
N ILE A 33 5.59 2.51 -1.71
CA ILE A 33 6.35 2.31 -2.95
C ILE A 33 6.19 0.84 -3.34
N VAL A 34 5.88 0.61 -4.61
CA VAL A 34 5.54 -0.71 -5.16
C VAL A 34 6.33 -0.97 -6.44
N ASP A 35 6.36 -2.23 -6.88
CA ASP A 35 7.00 -2.62 -8.14
C ASP A 35 6.38 -1.88 -9.33
N ILE A 36 7.23 -1.40 -10.25
CA ILE A 36 6.80 -0.62 -11.40
C ILE A 36 5.89 -1.41 -12.36
N ASN A 37 5.93 -2.74 -12.33
CA ASN A 37 5.08 -3.61 -13.14
C ASN A 37 3.80 -4.05 -12.40
N ALA A 38 3.67 -3.75 -11.10
CA ALA A 38 2.50 -4.15 -10.33
C ALA A 38 1.22 -3.44 -10.81
N THR A 39 0.17 -4.22 -11.05
CA THR A 39 -1.17 -3.68 -11.36
C THR A 39 -1.90 -3.28 -10.08
N LYS A 40 -2.98 -2.50 -10.20
CA LYS A 40 -3.82 -2.15 -9.03
C LYS A 40 -4.41 -3.38 -8.34
N HIS A 41 -4.76 -4.42 -9.10
CA HIS A 41 -5.28 -5.69 -8.57
C HIS A 41 -4.21 -6.46 -7.80
N ASP A 42 -2.97 -6.42 -8.25
CA ASP A 42 -1.84 -7.07 -7.57
C ASP A 42 -1.53 -6.36 -6.25
N ILE A 43 -1.49 -5.02 -6.27
CA ILE A 43 -1.29 -4.20 -5.07
C ILE A 43 -2.40 -4.44 -4.06
N LYS A 44 -3.66 -4.46 -4.51
CA LYS A 44 -4.81 -4.76 -3.65
C LYS A 44 -4.64 -6.11 -2.96
N ARG A 45 -4.44 -7.19 -3.72
CA ARG A 45 -4.25 -8.55 -3.18
C ARG A 45 -3.08 -8.61 -2.21
N ALA A 46 -1.92 -8.05 -2.58
CA ALA A 46 -0.75 -8.04 -1.72
C ALA A 46 -0.98 -7.34 -0.38
N VAL A 47 -1.67 -6.19 -0.35
CA VAL A 47 -2.00 -5.49 0.91
C VAL A 47 -3.01 -6.27 1.74
N GLU A 48 -4.05 -6.81 1.10
CA GLU A 48 -5.05 -7.61 1.81
C GLU A 48 -4.42 -8.86 2.45
N ASP A 49 -3.55 -9.56 1.72
CA ASP A 49 -2.88 -10.77 2.19
C ASP A 49 -1.83 -10.49 3.29
N LEU A 50 -1.01 -9.44 3.13
CA LEU A 50 0.08 -9.12 4.07
C LEU A 50 -0.42 -8.60 5.41
N PHE A 51 -1.51 -7.82 5.41
CA PHE A 51 -2.00 -7.15 6.62
C PHE A 51 -3.34 -7.71 7.12
N ASN A 52 -3.91 -8.69 6.42
CA ASN A 52 -5.22 -9.29 6.72
C ASN A 52 -6.33 -8.22 6.83
N VAL A 53 -6.37 -7.32 5.84
CA VAL A 53 -7.33 -6.21 5.77
C VAL A 53 -8.15 -6.26 4.48
N LYS A 54 -9.17 -5.41 4.37
CA LYS A 54 -9.87 -5.15 3.10
C LYS A 54 -9.51 -3.79 2.53
N VAL A 55 -9.22 -3.76 1.23
CA VAL A 55 -8.88 -2.54 0.49
C VAL A 55 -10.11 -2.07 -0.28
N GLU A 56 -10.51 -0.83 -0.01
CA GLU A 56 -11.59 -0.15 -0.73
C GLU A 56 -11.10 0.27 -2.12
N GLU A 57 -9.97 0.97 -2.18
CA GLU A 57 -9.49 1.57 -3.42
C GLU A 57 -7.96 1.64 -3.49
N VAL A 58 -7.41 1.47 -4.70
CA VAL A 58 -5.99 1.68 -4.99
C VAL A 58 -5.82 2.74 -6.07
N ARG A 59 -5.05 3.78 -5.76
CA ARG A 59 -4.59 4.80 -6.70
C ARG A 59 -3.08 4.73 -6.84
N THR A 60 -2.56 4.89 -8.05
CA THR A 60 -1.12 4.76 -8.32
C THR A 60 -0.62 5.93 -9.16
N LEU A 61 0.63 6.33 -8.96
CA LEU A 61 1.35 7.26 -9.82
C LEU A 61 2.82 6.85 -9.95
N ILE A 62 3.48 7.29 -11.01
CA ILE A 62 4.93 7.20 -11.14
C ILE A 62 5.52 8.52 -10.62
N THR A 63 6.46 8.42 -9.68
CA THR A 63 7.15 9.59 -9.13
C THR A 63 8.23 10.08 -10.10
N PRO A 64 8.70 11.34 -10.00
CA PRO A 64 9.83 11.83 -10.80
C PRO A 64 11.13 11.03 -10.62
N ARG A 65 11.24 10.21 -9.57
CA ARG A 65 12.37 9.31 -9.31
C ARG A 65 12.23 7.95 -10.00
N GLY A 66 11.17 7.74 -10.79
CA GLY A 66 10.89 6.46 -11.45
C GLY A 66 10.24 5.40 -10.56
N GLU A 67 9.99 5.69 -9.28
CA GLU A 67 9.31 4.75 -8.37
C GLU A 67 7.79 4.80 -8.58
N LYS A 68 7.11 3.64 -8.59
CA LYS A 68 5.66 3.59 -8.54
C LYS A 68 5.19 3.77 -7.09
N LYS A 69 4.38 4.79 -6.85
CA LYS A 69 3.75 5.09 -5.57
C LYS A 69 2.28 4.69 -5.61
N ALA A 70 1.84 3.94 -4.61
CA ALA A 70 0.46 3.50 -4.44
C ALA A 70 -0.15 4.13 -3.17
N TYR A 71 -1.33 4.71 -3.30
CA TYR A 71 -2.20 5.10 -2.21
C TYR A 71 -3.27 4.03 -2.08
N VAL A 72 -3.34 3.40 -0.92
CA VAL A 72 -4.22 2.27 -0.65
C VAL A 72 -5.17 2.66 0.45
N LYS A 73 -6.44 2.87 0.08
CA LYS A 73 -7.52 3.20 1.02
C LYS A 73 -8.10 1.89 1.56
N LEU A 74 -8.10 1.75 2.88
CA LEU A 74 -8.70 0.59 3.53
C LEU A 74 -10.21 0.76 3.66
N ALA A 75 -10.93 -0.36 3.66
CA ALA A 75 -12.35 -0.38 3.96
C ALA A 75 -12.60 0.23 5.35
N PRO A 76 -13.75 0.88 5.59
CA PRO A 76 -14.04 1.61 6.83
C PRO A 76 -14.03 0.72 8.09
N GLU A 77 -14.16 -0.60 7.91
CA GLU A 77 -14.07 -1.61 8.97
C GLU A 77 -12.64 -1.77 9.52
N TYR A 78 -11.62 -1.37 8.75
CA TYR A 78 -10.21 -1.50 9.12
C TYR A 78 -9.58 -0.12 9.28
N LYS A 79 -8.79 0.07 10.33
CA LYS A 79 -8.07 1.32 10.58
C LYS A 79 -6.65 1.29 10.03
N ALA A 80 -6.34 2.25 9.16
CA ALA A 80 -5.00 2.42 8.61
C ALA A 80 -3.96 2.69 9.68
N SER A 81 -4.33 3.34 10.79
CA SER A 81 -3.43 3.59 11.93
C SER A 81 -2.94 2.30 12.59
N GLU A 82 -3.81 1.29 12.75
CA GLU A 82 -3.42 0.00 13.33
C GLU A 82 -2.42 -0.75 12.45
N VAL A 83 -2.60 -0.67 11.12
CA VAL A 83 -1.65 -1.23 10.15
C VAL A 83 -0.35 -0.42 10.14
N ALA A 84 -0.43 0.90 10.31
CA ALA A 84 0.72 1.79 10.38
C ALA A 84 1.61 1.51 11.60
N THR A 85 1.02 1.24 12.77
CA THR A 85 1.76 0.82 13.97
C THR A 85 2.49 -0.51 13.75
N LYS A 86 1.85 -1.49 13.11
CA LYS A 86 2.50 -2.77 12.74
C LYS A 86 3.68 -2.58 11.77
N LEU A 87 3.62 -1.52 10.96
CA LEU A 87 4.66 -1.12 10.03
C LEU A 87 5.75 -0.22 10.65
N GLY A 88 5.63 0.16 11.92
CA GLY A 88 6.57 1.05 12.61
C GLY A 88 6.56 2.48 12.08
N LEU A 89 5.42 2.96 11.57
CA LEU A 89 5.24 4.33 11.06
C LEU A 89 4.77 5.33 12.13
N MET A 90 4.34 4.82 13.28
CA MET A 90 3.77 5.55 14.42
C MET A 90 4.26 4.94 15.73
#